data_AF-A0A2P6PUK3-F1
#
_entry.id   AF-A0A2P6PUK3-F1
#
_cell.length_a   1.000
_cell.length_b   1.000
_cell.length_c   1.000
_cell.angle_alpha   90.00
_cell.angle_beta   90.00
_cell.angle_gamma   90.00
#
_symmetry.space_group_name_H-M   'P 1'
#
loop_
_entity.id
_entity.type
_entity.pdbx_description
1 polymer ?
#
loop_
_entity_poly.entity_id
_entity_poly.type
_entity_poly.pdbx_seq_one_letter_code
_entity_poly.pdbx_strand_id
1 'polypeptide(L)'
;MALLDVLSNHSPDEEYIGGNVESSWAENPVINAAFERFNGNLKKLEGIIDERNTNMKLKNRVGAGVVPYELLKPFSESGVTGKGVPNSISN
;
A
#
# COMPACT_ATOMS: atom_id res chain seq x y z
N MET A 1 -3.17 10.32 -22.86
CA MET A 1 -3.77 9.78 -21.62
C MET A 1 -3.65 8.26 -21.50
N ALA A 2 -3.78 7.47 -22.57
CA ALA A 2 -3.76 6.00 -22.49
C ALA A 2 -2.50 5.39 -21.80
N LEU A 3 -1.30 5.92 -22.04
CA LEU A 3 -0.07 5.35 -21.46
C LEU A 3 -0.04 5.50 -19.92
N LEU A 4 -0.37 6.68 -19.41
CA LEU A 4 -0.37 6.92 -17.96
C LEU A 4 -1.45 6.08 -17.27
N ASP A 5 -2.60 5.88 -17.93
CA ASP A 5 -3.68 5.06 -17.41
C ASP A 5 -3.25 3.59 -17.26
N VAL A 6 -2.54 3.06 -18.24
CA VAL A 6 -1.96 1.70 -18.18
C VAL A 6 -0.90 1.60 -17.07
N LEU A 7 0.05 2.55 -17.02
CA LEU A 7 1.13 2.53 -16.01
C LEU A 7 0.65 2.81 -14.58
N SER A 8 -0.54 3.40 -14.41
CA SER A 8 -1.12 3.69 -13.09
C SER A 8 -2.11 2.60 -12.63
N ASN A 9 -2.28 1.54 -13.41
CA ASN A 9 -3.26 0.49 -13.15
C ASN A 9 -2.61 -0.68 -12.40
N HIS A 10 -3.17 -1.07 -11.27
CA HIS A 10 -2.76 -2.27 -10.56
C HIS A 10 -3.37 -3.51 -11.20
N SER A 11 -2.54 -4.48 -11.56
CA SER A 11 -3.00 -5.78 -12.06
C SER A 11 -3.89 -6.50 -11.03
N PRO A 12 -4.91 -7.27 -11.44
CA PRO A 12 -5.63 -8.18 -10.55
C PRO A 12 -4.73 -9.18 -9.81
N ASP A 13 -3.59 -9.51 -10.41
CA ASP A 13 -2.63 -10.47 -9.87
C ASP A 13 -1.46 -9.78 -9.14
N GLU A 14 -1.57 -8.48 -8.81
CA GLU A 14 -0.50 -7.71 -8.17
C GLU A 14 -0.17 -8.22 -6.76
N GLU A 15 1.12 -8.32 -6.45
CA GLU A 15 1.60 -8.67 -5.12
C GLU A 15 2.09 -7.41 -4.39
N TYR A 16 1.38 -7.06 -3.33
CA TYR A 16 1.71 -5.90 -2.52
C TYR A 16 2.77 -6.20 -1.46
N ILE A 17 3.49 -5.16 -1.04
CA ILE A 17 4.48 -5.26 0.03
C ILE A 17 3.88 -5.88 1.29
N GLY A 18 4.50 -6.98 1.75
CA GLY A 18 4.03 -7.72 2.92
C GLY A 18 2.62 -8.31 2.78
N GLY A 19 2.07 -8.45 1.57
CA GLY A 19 0.76 -9.03 1.32
C GLY A 19 0.74 -10.55 1.46
N ASN A 20 1.48 -11.25 0.59
CA ASN A 20 1.57 -12.71 0.59
C ASN A 20 2.89 -13.16 1.22
N VAL A 21 2.82 -14.16 2.10
CA VAL A 21 4.01 -14.82 2.64
C VAL A 21 4.48 -15.89 1.67
N GLU A 22 5.78 -15.95 1.41
CA GLU A 22 6.36 -17.05 0.64
C GLU A 22 6.21 -18.36 1.43
N SER A 23 5.83 -19.44 0.74
CA SER A 23 5.58 -20.76 1.33
C SER A 23 6.75 -21.26 2.18
N SER A 24 7.97 -21.16 1.63
CA SER A 24 9.21 -21.54 2.34
C SER A 24 9.51 -20.70 3.58
N TRP A 25 9.00 -19.47 3.66
CA TRP A 25 9.16 -18.61 4.84
C TRP A 25 8.16 -18.99 5.93
N ALA A 26 6.95 -19.37 5.55
CA ALA A 26 5.90 -19.80 6.46
C ALA A 26 6.27 -21.10 7.22
N GLU A 27 7.02 -21.99 6.57
CA GLU A 27 7.52 -23.24 7.18
C GLU A 27 8.56 -22.99 8.29
N ASN A 28 9.28 -21.87 8.25
CA ASN A 28 10.23 -21.50 9.29
C ASN A 28 9.55 -20.60 10.34
N PRO A 29 9.37 -21.05 11.59
CA PRO A 29 8.62 -20.29 12.59
C PRO A 29 9.21 -18.90 12.89
N VAL A 30 10.53 -18.74 12.80
CA VAL A 30 11.22 -17.48 13.08
C VAL A 30 10.98 -16.48 11.95
N ILE A 31 11.08 -16.94 10.69
CA ILE A 31 10.86 -16.09 9.52
C ILE A 31 9.38 -15.72 9.43
N ASN A 32 8.49 -16.68 9.65
CA ASN A 32 7.05 -16.43 9.64
C ASN A 32 6.65 -15.38 10.69
N ALA A 33 7.13 -15.50 11.93
CA ALA A 33 6.87 -14.52 12.98
C ALA A 33 7.41 -13.12 12.63
N ALA A 34 8.56 -13.03 11.97
CA ALA A 34 9.11 -11.77 11.48
C ALA A 34 8.23 -11.15 10.37
N PHE A 35 7.74 -11.97 9.44
CA PHE A 35 6.84 -11.54 8.37
C PHE A 35 5.49 -11.06 8.91
N GLU A 36 4.88 -11.79 9.85
CA GLU A 36 3.65 -11.38 10.55
C GLU A 36 3.82 -10.02 11.24
N ARG A 37 4.94 -9.81 11.93
CA ARG A 37 5.25 -8.52 12.55
C ARG A 37 5.40 -7.41 11.50
N PHE A 38 6.01 -7.70 10.36
CA PHE A 38 6.15 -6.76 9.25
C PHE A 38 4.78 -6.39 8.66
N ASN A 39 3.93 -7.36 8.32
CA ASN A 39 2.56 -7.13 7.86
C ASN A 39 1.74 -6.32 8.87
N GLY A 40 1.82 -6.65 10.16
CA GLY A 40 1.14 -5.90 11.22
C GLY A 40 1.58 -4.44 11.31
N ASN A 41 2.88 -4.16 11.12
CA ASN A 41 3.40 -2.79 11.07
C ASN A 41 2.91 -2.02 9.84
N LEU A 42 2.77 -2.68 8.68
CA LEU A 42 2.22 -2.06 7.46
C LEU A 42 0.75 -1.69 7.64
N LYS A 43 -0.07 -2.58 8.22
CA LYS A 43 -1.47 -2.27 8.58
C LYS A 43 -1.56 -1.09 9.55
N LYS A 44 -0.66 -1.01 10.53
CA LYS A 44 -0.57 0.15 11.43
C LYS A 44 -0.18 1.43 10.70
N LEU A 45 0.78 1.35 9.77
CA LEU A 45 1.19 2.49 8.93
C LEU A 45 0.01 3.01 8.11
N GLU A 46 -0.81 2.12 7.55
CA GLU A 46 -2.00 2.50 6.81
C GLU A 46 -2.93 3.39 7.65
N GLY A 47 -3.22 2.99 8.90
CA GLY A 47 -4.01 3.81 9.82
C GLY A 47 -3.36 5.15 10.17
N ILE A 48 -2.03 5.22 10.26
CA ILE A 48 -1.30 6.48 10.47
C ILE A 48 -1.46 7.42 9.26
N ILE A 49 -1.46 6.88 8.04
CA ILE A 49 -1.70 7.67 6.82
C ILE A 49 -3.12 8.23 6.83
N ASP A 50 -4.10 7.42 7.21
CA ASP A 50 -5.51 7.84 7.32
C ASP A 50 -5.69 8.96 8.36
N GLU A 51 -5.07 8.82 9.55
CA GLU A 51 -5.06 9.88 10.56
C GLU A 51 -4.43 11.18 10.03
N ARG A 52 -3.31 11.07 9.31
CA ARG A 52 -2.65 12.24 8.70
C ARG A 52 -3.48 12.90 7.60
N ASN A 53 -4.26 12.14 6.85
CA ASN A 53 -5.15 12.65 5.80
C ASN A 53 -6.39 13.35 6.34
N THR A 54 -6.71 13.19 7.63
CA THR A 54 -7.81 13.89 8.29
C THR A 54 -7.35 15.06 9.18
N ASN A 55 -6.05 15.17 9.43
CA ASN A 55 -5.48 16.20 10.28
C ASN A 55 -5.40 17.57 9.57
N MET A 56 -6.32 18.48 9.90
CA MET A 56 -6.42 19.84 9.33
C MET A 56 -5.16 20.72 9.50
N LYS A 57 -4.22 20.35 10.37
CA LYS A 57 -2.92 21.03 10.46
C LYS A 57 -1.98 20.67 9.31
N LEU A 58 -2.19 19.51 8.66
CA LEU A 58 -1.41 19.00 7.54
C LEU A 58 -2.03 19.42 6.19
N LYS A 59 -2.02 20.72 5.91
CA LYS A 59 -2.73 21.36 4.76
C LYS A 59 -2.39 20.79 3.38
N ASN A 60 -1.23 20.14 3.21
CA ASN A 60 -0.86 19.50 1.95
C ASN A 60 -1.54 18.14 1.72
N ARG A 61 -2.40 17.70 2.65
CA ARG A 61 -3.06 16.39 2.62
C ARG A 61 -4.57 16.47 2.82
N VAL A 62 -5.09 17.65 3.22
CA VAL A 62 -6.49 17.84 3.58
C VAL A 62 -6.90 19.30 3.32
N GLY A 63 -8.13 19.47 2.82
CA GLY A 63 -8.69 20.77 2.49
C GLY A 63 -9.45 20.74 1.16
N ALA A 64 -10.13 21.84 0.84
CA ALA A 64 -10.87 21.96 -0.41
C ALA A 64 -9.91 21.85 -1.61
N GLY A 65 -10.21 20.92 -2.53
CA GLY A 65 -9.40 20.67 -3.72
C GLY A 65 -8.10 19.89 -3.48
N VAL A 66 -7.83 19.44 -2.24
CA VAL A 66 -6.67 18.60 -1.92
C VAL A 66 -7.12 17.15 -1.84
N VAL A 67 -6.56 16.29 -2.70
CA VAL A 67 -6.80 14.85 -2.66
C VAL A 67 -6.00 14.25 -1.49
N PRO A 68 -6.59 13.34 -0.68
CA PRO A 68 -5.85 12.61 0.34
C PRO A 68 -4.60 11.93 -0.24
N TYR A 69 -3.48 12.04 0.45
CA TYR A 69 -2.25 11.41 -0.04
C TYR A 69 -2.22 9.96 0.42
N GLU A 70 -2.51 9.05 -0.51
CA GLU A 70 -2.62 7.61 -0.25
C GLU A 70 -1.61 6.75 -1.00
N LEU A 71 -0.74 7.36 -1.82
CA LEU A 71 0.26 6.67 -2.66
C LEU A 71 1.23 5.74 -1.89
N LEU A 72 1.32 5.91 -0.57
CA LEU A 72 2.15 5.07 0.32
C LEU A 72 1.32 4.16 1.23
N LYS A 73 0.00 4.04 1.02
CA LYS A 73 -0.78 2.99 1.68
C LYS A 73 -0.31 1.64 1.11
N PRO A 74 0.01 0.65 1.96
CA PRO A 74 0.69 -0.56 1.50
C PRO A 74 -0.12 -1.38 0.50
N PHE A 75 -1.44 -1.43 0.69
CA PHE A 75 -2.35 -2.32 -0.05
C PHE A 75 -3.33 -1.54 -0.93
N SER A 76 -3.77 -2.19 -2.01
CA SER A 76 -4.79 -1.67 -2.90
C SER A 76 -5.61 -2.80 -3.51
N GLU A 77 -6.72 -2.43 -4.14
CA GLU A 77 -7.43 -3.25 -5.12
C GLU A 77 -6.83 -3.03 -6.51
N SER A 78 -7.26 -3.83 -7.48
CA SER A 78 -6.88 -3.68 -8.88
C SER A 78 -7.47 -2.41 -9.51
N GLY A 79 -6.84 -1.95 -10.59
CA GLY A 79 -7.23 -0.71 -11.27
C GLY A 79 -6.43 0.52 -10.85
N VAL A 80 -6.91 1.70 -11.26
CA VAL A 80 -6.27 2.99 -10.97
C VAL A 80 -6.84 3.55 -9.67
N THR A 81 -6.17 3.28 -8.55
CA THR A 81 -6.71 3.53 -7.20
C THR A 81 -6.06 4.71 -6.47
N GLY A 82 -4.87 5.14 -6.89
CA GLY A 82 -4.10 6.18 -6.19
C GLY A 82 -3.49 5.73 -4.86
N LYS A 83 -3.38 4.41 -4.64
CA LYS A 83 -2.78 3.79 -3.45
C LYS A 83 -2.23 2.40 -3.77
N GLY A 84 -1.53 1.79 -2.82
CA GLY A 84 -0.94 0.46 -2.97
C GLY A 84 0.53 0.53 -3.35
N VAL A 85 1.37 -0.24 -2.65
CA VAL A 85 2.81 -0.32 -2.89
C VAL A 85 3.13 -1.75 -3.35
N PRO A 86 3.37 -1.96 -4.66
CA PRO A 86 3.80 -3.25 -5.17
C PRO A 86 5.11 -3.71 -4.53
N ASN A 87 5.30 -5.02 -4.46
CA ASN A 87 6.52 -5.60 -3.93
C ASN A 87 7.72 -5.46 -4.89
N SER A 88 7.46 -5.16 -6.17
CA SER A 88 8.46 -5.01 -7.23
C SER A 88 8.05 -3.95 -8.27
N ILE A 89 8.89 -3.71 -9.28
CA ILE A 89 8.53 -2.89 -10.44
C ILE A 89 7.82 -3.82 -11.44
N SER A 90 6.49 -3.76 -11.48
CA SER A 90 5.64 -4.78 -12.11
C SER A 90 4.96 -4.35 -13.41
N ASN A 91 4.93 -3.05 -13.75
CA ASN A 91 4.29 -2.49 -14.96
C ASN A 91 5.16 -1.46 -15.68
#